data_AF-A0A7V2I6A2-F1
#
_entry.id   AF-A0A7V2I6A2-F1
#
_cell.length_a   1.000
_cell.length_b   1.000
_cell.length_c   1.000
_cell.angle_alpha   90.00
_cell.angle_beta   90.00
_cell.angle_gamma   90.00
#
_symmetry.space_group_name_H-M   'P 1'
#
loop_
_entity.id
_entity.type
_entity.pdbx_description
1 polymer ?
#
loop_
_entity_poly.entity_id
_entity_poly.type
_entity_poly.pdbx_seq_one_letter_code
_entity_poly.pdbx_strand_id
1 'polypeptide(L)'
;MRPATALAVAVLRAGCPCWGAGSSASMTPLLRPGDRLLVDPARRPRRGDLVAVVRGGAVVVHRVVARAPGGCWTKGDAALALDPFVTDREVLGTVTVLETAPGRRLALGRTPWRAVQWLLGGCAWAAARLVPRLGAPALARLAWRGLRAPFYVAAWWARR
;
A
#
# COMPACT_ATOMS: atom_id res chain seq x y z
N MET A 1 -9.98 19.98 -3.96
CA MET A 1 -9.91 18.88 -2.97
C MET A 1 -11.29 18.74 -2.33
N ARG A 2 -11.83 17.52 -2.15
CA ARG A 2 -13.14 17.31 -1.50
C ARG A 2 -13.05 17.63 0.01
N PRO A 3 -14.10 18.16 0.65
CA PRO A 3 -14.05 18.59 2.06
C PRO A 3 -13.70 17.45 3.03
N ALA A 4 -14.25 16.26 2.82
CA ALA A 4 -13.91 15.08 3.63
C ALA A 4 -12.41 14.70 3.55
N THR A 5 -11.79 14.86 2.38
CA THR A 5 -10.36 14.62 2.18
C THR A 5 -9.52 15.65 2.92
N ALA A 6 -9.92 16.93 2.88
CA ALA A 6 -9.24 17.98 3.60
C ALA A 6 -9.26 17.75 5.11
N LEU A 7 -10.41 17.35 5.65
CA LEU A 7 -10.54 17.00 7.06
C LEU A 7 -9.65 15.81 7.45
N ALA A 8 -9.66 14.73 6.65
CA ALA A 8 -8.81 13.58 6.93
C ALA A 8 -7.31 13.94 6.93
N VAL A 9 -6.87 14.78 5.99
CA VAL A 9 -5.50 15.31 5.96
C VAL A 9 -5.21 16.13 7.22
N ALA A 10 -6.10 17.03 7.62
CA ALA A 10 -5.91 17.85 8.82
C ALA A 10 -5.80 17.00 10.10
N VAL A 11 -6.70 16.01 10.26
CA VAL A 11 -6.70 15.07 11.40
C VAL A 11 -5.39 14.28 11.48
N LEU A 12 -4.93 13.74 10.35
CA LEU A 12 -3.66 12.99 10.29
C LEU A 12 -2.45 13.89 10.55
N ARG A 13 -2.45 15.11 10.02
CA ARG A 13 -1.39 16.10 10.28
C ARG A 13 -1.35 16.56 11.73
N ALA A 14 -2.49 16.56 12.42
CA ALA A 14 -2.58 16.83 13.86
C ALA A 14 -2.09 15.64 14.71
N GLY A 15 -1.70 14.51 14.11
CA GLY A 15 -1.21 13.33 14.83
C GLY A 15 -2.33 12.39 15.29
N CYS A 16 -3.57 12.61 14.88
CA CYS A 16 -4.70 11.77 15.24
C CYS A 16 -4.91 10.66 14.20
N PRO A 17 -5.00 9.37 14.60
CA PRO A 17 -5.38 8.30 13.69
C PRO A 17 -6.78 8.51 13.12
N CYS A 18 -7.00 8.12 11.86
CA CYS A 18 -8.31 8.21 11.24
C CYS A 18 -8.65 6.98 10.40
N TRP A 19 -9.94 6.65 10.35
CA TRP A 19 -10.47 5.64 9.44
C TRP A 19 -10.77 6.24 8.06
N GLY A 20 -10.40 5.51 7.00
CA GLY A 20 -10.77 5.83 5.62
C GLY A 20 -11.29 4.60 4.89
N ALA A 21 -12.08 4.80 3.85
CA ALA A 21 -12.55 3.72 2.97
C ALA A 21 -11.70 3.64 1.71
N GLY A 22 -11.29 2.42 1.34
CA GLY A 22 -10.66 2.16 0.05
C GLY A 22 -11.66 2.30 -1.09
N SER A 23 -11.34 3.15 -2.08
CA SER A 23 -12.23 3.44 -3.21
C SER A 23 -11.69 2.99 -4.58
N SER A 24 -10.43 2.55 -4.64
CA SER A 24 -9.74 2.25 -5.91
C SER A 24 -9.25 0.80 -5.98
N ALA A 25 -9.20 0.26 -7.19
CA ALA A 25 -8.65 -1.05 -7.49
C ALA A 25 -7.11 -1.07 -7.57
N SER A 26 -6.41 0.06 -7.41
CA SER A 26 -4.94 0.14 -7.52
C SER A 26 -4.20 -0.77 -6.53
N MET A 27 -4.84 -1.08 -5.40
CA MET A 27 -4.31 -1.94 -4.33
C MET A 27 -4.86 -3.37 -4.35
N THR A 28 -5.54 -3.75 -5.44
CA THR A 28 -5.98 -5.14 -5.63
C THR A 28 -4.79 -6.07 -5.83
N PRO A 29 -4.82 -7.30 -5.28
CA PRO A 29 -5.98 -7.97 -4.68
C PRO A 29 -6.18 -7.77 -3.17
N LEU A 30 -5.19 -7.22 -2.44
CA LEU A 30 -5.20 -7.16 -0.98
C LEU A 30 -6.32 -6.25 -0.47
N LEU A 31 -6.31 -4.99 -0.93
CA LEU A 31 -7.38 -4.04 -0.65
C LEU A 31 -8.40 -4.08 -1.77
N ARG A 32 -9.67 -4.08 -1.41
CA ARG A 32 -10.80 -4.01 -2.33
C ARG A 32 -11.65 -2.79 -1.99
N PRO A 33 -12.38 -2.23 -2.98
CA PRO A 33 -13.39 -1.23 -2.71
C PRO A 33 -14.33 -1.68 -1.58
N GLY A 34 -14.58 -0.79 -0.63
CA GLY A 34 -15.42 -1.07 0.55
C GLY A 34 -14.66 -1.56 1.78
N ASP A 35 -13.39 -1.95 1.66
CA ASP A 35 -12.55 -2.18 2.85
C ASP A 35 -12.26 -0.84 3.56
N ARG A 36 -12.15 -0.87 4.89
CA ARG A 36 -11.78 0.29 5.73
C ARG A 36 -10.37 0.15 6.27
N LEU A 37 -9.67 1.26 6.38
CA LEU A 37 -8.27 1.34 6.75
C LEU A 37 -8.10 2.30 7.92
N LEU A 38 -7.40 1.88 8.96
CA LEU A 38 -6.94 2.79 10.01
C LEU A 38 -5.55 3.29 9.63
N VAL A 39 -5.42 4.59 9.42
CA VAL A 39 -4.14 5.25 9.18
C VAL A 39 -3.64 5.84 10.48
N ASP A 40 -2.43 5.46 10.86
CA ASP A 40 -1.74 5.93 12.05
C ASP A 40 -0.58 6.87 11.65
N PRO A 41 -0.67 8.18 11.96
CA PRO A 41 0.36 9.15 11.63
C PRO A 41 1.62 9.02 12.51
N ALA A 42 1.52 8.43 13.70
CA ALA A 42 2.66 8.25 14.60
C ALA A 42 3.58 7.10 14.15
N ARG A 43 3.03 6.13 13.41
CA ARG A 43 3.80 5.00 12.91
C ARG A 43 4.59 5.37 11.66
N ARG A 44 5.92 5.31 11.76
CA ARG A 44 6.82 5.42 10.60
C ARG A 44 6.65 4.22 9.66
N PRO A 45 6.42 4.45 8.34
CA PRO A 45 6.31 3.36 7.37
C PRO A 45 7.58 2.52 7.31
N ARG A 46 7.49 1.25 6.95
CA ARG A 46 8.62 0.38 6.62
C ARG A 46 8.39 -0.27 5.25
N ARG A 47 9.41 -0.92 4.69
CA ARG A 47 9.24 -1.70 3.47
C ARG A 47 8.12 -2.72 3.67
N GLY A 48 7.18 -2.76 2.72
CA GLY A 48 6.03 -3.63 2.74
C GLY A 48 4.77 -3.02 3.36
N ASP A 49 4.91 -2.01 4.22
CA ASP A 49 3.76 -1.33 4.81
C ASP A 49 2.96 -0.59 3.73
N LEU A 50 1.68 -0.35 4.02
CA LEU A 50 0.84 0.53 3.23
C LEU A 50 0.89 1.93 3.84
N VAL A 51 1.10 2.94 3.01
CA VAL A 51 1.26 4.33 3.44
C VAL A 51 0.19 5.20 2.78
N ALA A 52 -0.42 6.09 3.56
CA ALA A 52 -1.30 7.12 3.05
C ALA A 52 -0.46 8.35 2.67
N VAL A 53 -0.62 8.84 1.45
CA VAL A 53 0.12 9.97 0.89
C VAL A 53 -0.84 10.98 0.27
N VAL A 54 -0.49 12.26 0.32
CA VAL A 54 -1.22 13.28 -0.44
C VAL A 54 -0.64 13.35 -1.86
N ARG A 55 -1.47 13.14 -2.89
CA ARG A 55 -1.10 13.35 -4.29
C ARG A 55 -2.26 13.95 -5.07
N GLY A 56 -1.98 15.01 -5.85
CA GLY A 56 -2.99 15.64 -6.70
C GLY A 56 -4.24 16.11 -5.96
N GLY A 57 -4.11 16.49 -4.67
CA GLY A 57 -5.24 16.88 -3.83
C GLY A 57 -6.14 15.73 -3.36
N ALA A 58 -5.67 14.48 -3.47
CA ALA A 58 -6.32 13.29 -2.96
C ALA A 58 -5.40 12.52 -1.99
N VAL A 59 -6.01 11.75 -1.08
CA VAL A 59 -5.27 10.79 -0.25
C VAL A 59 -5.23 9.45 -0.99
N VAL A 60 -4.03 8.97 -1.26
CA VAL A 60 -3.79 7.69 -1.94
C VAL A 60 -3.08 6.75 -0.97
N VAL A 61 -3.48 5.49 -0.94
CA VAL A 61 -2.81 4.46 -0.14
C VAL A 61 -2.06 3.53 -1.08
N HIS A 62 -0.73 3.49 -0.96
CA HIS A 62 0.12 2.61 -1.76
C HIS A 62 1.12 1.86 -0.88
N ARG A 63 1.72 0.80 -1.42
CA ARG A 63 2.72 -0.02 -0.71
C ARG A 63 4.09 0.61 -0.80
N VAL A 64 4.80 0.68 0.33
CA VAL A 64 6.21 1.05 0.38
C VAL A 64 7.05 -0.11 -0.15
N VAL A 65 7.75 0.08 -1.26
CA VAL A 65 8.61 -0.96 -1.85
C VAL A 65 10.08 -0.78 -1.50
N ALA A 66 10.49 0.45 -1.20
CA ALA A 66 11.84 0.78 -0.75
C ALA A 66 11.82 2.08 0.07
N ARG A 67 12.78 2.23 0.99
CA ARG A 67 13.00 3.45 1.76
C ARG A 67 14.37 4.04 1.46
N ALA A 68 14.45 5.35 1.57
CA ALA A 68 15.69 6.12 1.54
C ALA A 68 15.62 7.21 2.62
N PRO A 69 16.75 7.86 2.97
CA PRO A 69 16.71 9.06 3.79
C PRO A 69 15.74 10.10 3.19
N GLY A 70 14.86 10.65 4.03
CA GLY A 70 13.90 11.69 3.64
C GLY A 70 12.64 11.21 2.91
N GLY A 71 12.47 9.90 2.67
CA GLY A 71 11.26 9.41 2.02
C GLY A 71 11.23 7.92 1.65
N CYS A 72 10.44 7.61 0.64
CA CYS A 72 10.24 6.25 0.16
C CYS A 72 9.76 6.19 -1.30
N TRP A 73 9.95 5.01 -1.91
CA TRP A 73 9.26 4.67 -3.14
C TRP A 73 8.01 3.87 -2.81
N THR A 74 6.90 4.28 -3.41
CA THR A 74 5.60 3.62 -3.26
C THR A 74 5.12 3.07 -4.58
N LYS A 75 4.13 2.17 -4.48
CA LYS A 75 3.50 1.56 -5.64
C LYS A 75 2.15 0.95 -5.28
N GLY A 76 1.17 1.05 -6.18
CA GLY A 76 -0.04 0.24 -6.13
C GLY A 76 0.22 -1.23 -6.46
N ASP A 77 -0.36 -2.16 -5.70
CA ASP A 77 -0.20 -3.61 -5.89
C ASP A 77 -0.59 -4.11 -7.30
N ALA A 78 -1.48 -3.37 -7.99
CA ALA A 78 -1.89 -3.65 -9.36
C ALA A 78 -1.11 -2.91 -10.45
N ALA A 79 -0.37 -1.85 -10.10
CA ALA A 79 0.39 -1.06 -11.08
C ALA A 79 1.62 -1.84 -11.54
N LEU A 80 2.28 -1.48 -12.66
CA LEU A 80 3.59 -2.05 -13.06
C LEU A 80 4.78 -1.14 -12.67
N ALA A 81 4.65 0.17 -12.84
CA ALA A 81 5.67 1.16 -12.51
C ALA A 81 5.66 1.60 -11.04
N LEU A 82 6.80 2.10 -10.54
CA LEU A 82 6.85 2.81 -9.26
C LEU A 82 6.13 4.16 -9.39
N ASP A 83 5.58 4.63 -8.28
CA ASP A 83 5.21 6.04 -8.19
C ASP A 83 6.49 6.91 -8.13
N PRO A 84 6.40 8.23 -8.42
CA PRO A 84 7.47 9.16 -8.12
C PRO A 84 7.92 9.08 -6.65
N PHE A 85 9.13 9.53 -6.33
CA PHE A 85 9.61 9.50 -4.94
C PHE A 85 8.67 10.29 -4.01
N VAL A 86 8.31 9.68 -2.87
CA VAL A 86 7.44 10.28 -1.86
C VAL A 86 8.31 10.75 -0.71
N THR A 87 8.31 12.06 -0.45
CA THR A 87 9.01 12.62 0.69
C THR A 87 8.28 12.29 2.00
N ASP A 88 9.00 12.24 3.13
CA ASP A 88 8.38 12.03 4.44
C ASP A 88 7.35 13.13 4.78
N ARG A 89 7.43 14.31 4.13
CA ARG A 89 6.44 15.38 4.27
C ARG A 89 5.13 15.07 3.56
N GLU A 90 5.13 14.28 2.50
CA GLU A 90 3.93 13.87 1.76
C GLU A 90 3.23 12.68 2.39
N VAL A 91 3.95 11.93 3.24
CA VAL A 91 3.41 10.83 4.04
C VAL A 91 2.52 11.38 5.15
N LEU A 92 1.28 10.92 5.19
CA LEU A 92 0.33 11.23 6.26
C LEU A 92 0.35 10.22 7.38
N GLY A 93 0.73 8.97 7.10
CA GLY A 93 0.77 7.91 8.09
C GLY A 93 0.79 6.51 7.48
N THR A 94 0.91 5.51 8.34
CA THR A 94 0.97 4.10 7.95
C THR A 94 -0.35 3.43 8.25
N VAL A 95 -0.85 2.59 7.34
CA VAL A 95 -2.02 1.76 7.61
C VAL A 95 -1.65 0.69 8.63
N THR A 96 -2.32 0.69 9.77
CA THR A 96 -2.07 -0.25 10.88
C THR A 96 -3.15 -1.32 10.98
N VAL A 97 -4.38 -0.99 10.59
CA VAL A 97 -5.52 -1.93 10.60
C VAL A 97 -6.22 -1.91 9.26
N LEU A 98 -6.55 -3.11 8.77
CA LEU A 98 -7.46 -3.34 7.66
C LEU A 98 -8.73 -3.98 8.20
N GLU A 99 -9.87 -3.38 7.93
CA GLU A 99 -11.19 -3.99 8.12
C GLU A 99 -11.76 -4.33 6.75
N THR A 100 -11.91 -5.62 6.47
CA THR A 100 -12.47 -6.08 5.20
C THR A 100 -13.99 -5.86 5.15
N ALA A 101 -14.59 -5.77 3.97
CA ALA A 101 -16.05 -5.61 3.84
C ALA A 101 -16.89 -6.64 4.64
N PRO A 102 -16.48 -7.92 4.78
CA PRO A 102 -17.14 -8.87 5.70
C PRO A 102 -16.97 -8.57 7.21
N GLY A 103 -16.35 -7.45 7.60
CA GLY A 103 -16.17 -7.02 8.99
C GLY A 103 -14.90 -7.54 9.69
N ARG A 104 -14.09 -8.37 9.02
CA ARG A 104 -12.87 -8.92 9.64
C ARG A 104 -11.78 -7.86 9.77
N ARG A 105 -11.19 -7.76 10.96
CA ARG A 105 -10.11 -6.83 11.30
C ARG A 105 -8.75 -7.52 11.33
N LEU A 106 -7.78 -6.93 10.63
CA LEU A 106 -6.40 -7.41 10.54
C LEU A 106 -5.45 -6.32 11.04
N ALA A 107 -4.67 -6.63 12.07
CA ALA A 107 -3.59 -5.77 12.53
C ALA A 107 -2.36 -5.95 11.64
N LEU A 108 -2.22 -5.11 10.62
CA LEU A 108 -1.16 -5.21 9.61
C LEU A 108 0.25 -5.04 10.20
N GLY A 109 0.34 -4.36 11.34
CA GLY A 109 1.57 -4.13 12.08
C GLY A 109 1.99 -5.27 13.02
N ARG A 110 1.22 -6.37 13.13
CA ARG A 110 1.52 -7.51 14.01
C ARG A 110 1.94 -8.75 13.23
N THR A 111 2.67 -9.66 13.88
CA THR A 111 2.98 -10.98 13.34
C THR A 111 1.69 -11.80 13.26
N PRO A 112 1.45 -12.60 12.20
CA PRO A 112 2.33 -12.89 11.07
C PRO A 112 2.32 -11.85 9.94
N TRP A 113 1.38 -10.90 9.98
CA TRP A 113 1.15 -9.97 8.87
C TRP A 113 2.35 -9.07 8.55
N ARG A 114 3.19 -8.75 9.53
CA ARG A 114 4.46 -8.03 9.26
C ARG A 114 5.37 -8.76 8.28
N ALA A 115 5.51 -10.07 8.42
CA ALA A 115 6.35 -10.87 7.54
C ALA A 115 5.75 -10.94 6.13
N VAL A 116 4.42 -11.09 6.06
CA VAL A 116 3.67 -11.02 4.80
C VAL A 116 3.92 -9.67 4.11
N GLN A 117 3.74 -8.56 4.82
CA GLN A 117 3.95 -7.21 4.28
C GLN A 117 5.37 -7.06 3.74
N TRP A 118 6.39 -7.50 4.47
CA TRP A 118 7.78 -7.45 4.03
C TRP A 118 8.03 -8.26 2.75
N LEU A 119 7.46 -9.46 2.66
CA LEU A 119 7.53 -10.32 1.46
C LEU A 119 6.86 -9.63 0.27
N LEU A 120 5.63 -9.13 0.44
CA LEU A 120 4.90 -8.40 -0.60
C LEU A 120 5.68 -7.17 -1.08
N GLY A 121 6.30 -6.42 -0.16
CA GLY A 121 7.17 -5.31 -0.51
C GLY A 121 8.37 -5.73 -1.36
N GLY A 122 9.00 -6.86 -1.03
CA GLY A 122 10.09 -7.45 -1.81
C GLY A 122 9.66 -7.87 -3.21
N CYS A 123 8.53 -8.58 -3.33
CA CYS A 123 7.96 -8.98 -4.61
C CYS A 123 7.59 -7.77 -5.48
N ALA A 124 6.98 -6.73 -4.90
CA ALA A 124 6.66 -5.49 -5.63
C ALA A 124 7.92 -4.77 -6.13
N TRP A 125 8.98 -4.71 -5.30
CA TRP A 125 10.25 -4.12 -5.71
C TRP A 125 10.93 -4.92 -6.84
N ALA A 126 10.98 -6.25 -6.71
CA ALA A 126 11.50 -7.13 -7.75
C ALA A 126 10.71 -6.97 -9.05
N ALA A 127 9.38 -6.90 -8.99
CA ALA A 127 8.53 -6.72 -10.17
C ALA A 127 8.84 -5.39 -10.87
N ALA A 128 8.95 -4.30 -10.12
CA ALA A 128 9.27 -2.99 -10.66
C ALA A 128 10.68 -2.88 -11.28
N ARG A 129 11.62 -3.74 -10.87
CA ARG A 129 13.02 -3.71 -11.33
C ARG A 129 13.34 -4.71 -12.43
N LEU A 130 12.69 -5.88 -12.40
CA LEU A 130 12.99 -6.98 -13.32
C LEU A 130 12.07 -6.95 -14.54
N VAL A 131 10.76 -6.77 -14.35
CA VAL A 131 9.79 -6.88 -15.45
C VAL A 131 10.07 -5.90 -16.58
N PRO A 132 10.37 -4.60 -16.33
CA PRO A 132 10.67 -3.66 -17.41
C PRO A 132 11.99 -3.93 -18.14
N ARG A 133 12.89 -4.75 -17.57
CA ARG A 133 14.19 -5.10 -18.18
C ARG A 133 14.13 -6.33 -19.06
N LEU A 134 13.03 -7.09 -19.01
CA LEU A 134 12.84 -8.26 -19.84
C LEU A 134 12.44 -7.81 -21.25
N GLY A 135 13.31 -8.02 -22.23
CA GLY A 135 13.03 -7.70 -23.64
C GLY A 135 11.98 -8.63 -24.28
N ALA A 136 11.73 -9.80 -23.69
CA ALA A 136 10.71 -10.74 -24.17
C ALA A 136 9.36 -10.51 -23.48
N PRO A 137 8.30 -10.11 -24.20
CA PRO A 137 7.01 -9.76 -23.60
C PRO A 137 6.31 -10.95 -22.93
N ALA A 138 6.54 -12.17 -23.41
CA ALA A 138 6.03 -13.39 -22.78
C ALA A 138 6.65 -13.62 -21.39
N LEU A 139 7.98 -13.47 -21.27
CA LEU A 139 8.70 -13.59 -20.00
C LEU A 139 8.30 -12.48 -19.04
N ALA A 140 8.15 -11.25 -19.52
CA ALA A 140 7.68 -10.12 -18.71
C ALA A 140 6.30 -10.39 -18.09
N ARG A 141 5.36 -10.94 -18.87
CA ARG A 141 4.03 -11.33 -18.37
C ARG A 141 4.10 -12.46 -17.35
N LEU A 142 4.93 -13.47 -17.58
CA LEU A 142 5.09 -14.59 -16.66
C LEU A 142 5.69 -14.13 -15.33
N ALA A 143 6.77 -13.34 -15.38
CA ALA A 143 7.41 -12.76 -14.20
C ALA A 143 6.44 -11.87 -13.41
N TRP A 144 5.65 -11.05 -14.10
CA TRP A 144 4.61 -10.22 -13.49
C TRP A 144 3.56 -11.06 -12.75
N ARG A 145 3.06 -12.13 -13.38
CA ARG A 145 2.08 -13.04 -12.76
C ARG A 145 2.66 -13.76 -11.54
N GLY A 146 3.88 -14.28 -11.66
CA GLY A 146 4.57 -14.98 -10.57
C GLY A 146 4.81 -14.08 -9.35
N LEU A 147 5.35 -12.88 -9.58
CA LEU A 147 5.63 -11.92 -8.50
C LEU A 147 4.36 -11.35 -7.85
N ARG A 148 3.20 -11.45 -8.51
CA ARG A 148 1.90 -11.09 -7.94
C ARG A 148 1.20 -12.23 -7.20
N ALA A 149 1.54 -13.49 -7.43
CA ALA A 149 0.88 -14.62 -6.79
C ALA A 149 0.82 -14.50 -5.24
N PRO A 150 1.88 -14.06 -4.52
CA PRO A 150 1.82 -13.89 -3.07
C PRO A 150 0.76 -12.88 -2.61
N PHE A 151 0.43 -11.88 -3.42
CA PHE A 151 -0.59 -10.89 -3.10
C PHE A 151 -1.99 -11.52 -3.09
N TYR A 152 -2.27 -12.43 -4.02
CA TYR A 152 -3.55 -13.15 -4.08
C TYR A 152 -3.68 -14.12 -2.91
N VAL A 153 -2.61 -14.82 -2.54
CA VAL A 153 -2.58 -15.68 -1.35
C VAL A 153 -2.82 -14.87 -0.09
N ALA A 154 -2.14 -13.73 0.07
CA ALA A 154 -2.38 -12.83 1.19
C ALA A 154 -3.82 -12.30 1.20
N ALA A 155 -4.35 -11.87 0.06
CA ALA A 155 -5.73 -11.39 -0.05
C ALA A 155 -6.78 -12.45 0.32
N TRP A 156 -6.55 -13.71 -0.08
CA TRP A 156 -7.40 -14.84 0.29
C TRP A 156 -7.33 -15.10 1.80
N TRP A 157 -6.13 -15.17 2.36
CA TRP A 157 -5.96 -15.41 3.81
C TRP A 157 -6.51 -14.26 4.65
N ALA A 158 -6.42 -13.02 4.17
CA ALA A 158 -6.99 -11.88 4.85
C ALA A 158 -8.53 -11.95 4.97
N ARG A 159 -9.19 -12.72 4.09
CA ARG A 159 -10.64 -12.82 3.98
C ARG A 159 -11.24 -14.16 4.41
N ARG A 160 -10.40 -15.17 4.68
CA ARG A 160 -10.80 -16.47 5.24
C ARG A 160 -10.68 -16.43 6.75
#